data_AF-A0A2D6E4U0-F1
#
_entry.id   AF-A0A2D6E4U0-F1
#
_cell.length_a   1.000
_cell.length_b   1.000
_cell.length_c   1.000
_cell.angle_alpha   90.00
_cell.angle_beta   90.00
_cell.angle_gamma   90.00
#
_symmetry.space_group_name_H-M   'P 1'
#
loop_
_entity.id
_entity.type
_entity.pdbx_description
1 polymer ?
#
loop_
_entity_poly.entity_id
_entity_poly.type
_entity_poly.pdbx_seq_one_letter_code
_entity_poly.pdbx_strand_id
1 'polypeptide(L)'
;MNLTTFKLAIDRLRKGIENENMEQIKEAFYELAGETIDTPAVDAEPEEEVREEEVRVSHVSKDLDFSIERQETDDKQRNARREPIQVGENQFTDDGIEDKNITTPDVALTPRKRPEATKVEVVCHVCDKTYHVNPSLLGGEFYRCNECVGKQ
;
A
#
# COMPACT_ATOMS: atom_id res chain seq x y z
N MET A 1 -30.85 15.27 -1.80
CA MET A 1 -30.59 16.49 -1.00
C MET A 1 -30.97 17.71 -1.83
N ASN A 2 -31.62 18.71 -1.22
CA ASN A 2 -32.04 19.92 -1.94
C ASN A 2 -30.84 20.89 -2.05
N LEU A 3 -30.70 21.59 -3.17
CA LEU A 3 -29.59 22.54 -3.39
C LEU A 3 -29.53 23.66 -2.33
N THR A 4 -30.66 23.97 -1.70
CA THR A 4 -30.78 24.96 -0.62
C THR A 4 -30.20 24.45 0.70
N THR A 5 -30.38 23.16 1.01
CA THR A 5 -29.84 22.55 2.25
C THR A 5 -28.33 22.42 2.17
N PHE A 6 -27.80 22.10 0.98
CA PHE A 6 -26.36 22.00 0.73
C PHE A 6 -25.64 23.35 0.93
N LYS A 7 -26.21 24.44 0.41
CA LYS A 7 -25.64 25.79 0.62
C LYS A 7 -25.65 26.20 2.09
N LEU A 8 -26.72 25.87 2.80
CA LEU A 8 -26.86 26.18 4.22
C LEU A 8 -25.82 25.44 5.07
N ALA A 9 -25.55 24.17 4.78
CA ALA A 9 -24.51 23.39 5.47
C ALA A 9 -23.10 23.95 5.20
N ILE A 10 -22.81 24.39 3.97
CA ILE A 10 -21.53 25.06 3.65
C ILE A 10 -21.37 26.37 4.43
N ASP A 11 -22.42 27.17 4.55
CA ASP A 11 -22.36 28.42 5.30
C ASP A 11 -22.18 28.19 6.81
N ARG A 12 -22.73 27.08 7.34
CA ARG A 12 -22.47 26.63 8.72
C ARG A 12 -21.03 26.20 8.91
N LEU A 13 -20.46 25.41 7.99
CA LEU A 13 -19.04 25.03 8.03
C LEU A 13 -18.12 26.26 8.03
N ARG A 14 -18.40 27.25 7.16
CA ARG A 14 -17.62 28.50 7.11
C ARG A 14 -17.64 29.26 8.43
N LYS A 15 -18.83 29.40 9.04
CA LYS A 15 -18.96 30.04 10.35
C LYS A 15 -18.32 29.24 11.47
N GLY A 16 -18.37 27.91 11.41
CA GLY A 16 -17.72 27.03 12.39
C GLY A 16 -16.20 27.19 12.37
N ILE A 17 -15.60 27.29 11.17
CA ILE A 17 -14.16 27.53 10.99
C ILE A 17 -13.77 28.93 11.49
N GLU A 18 -14.57 29.95 11.18
CA GLU A 18 -14.29 31.33 11.61
C GLU A 18 -14.37 31.51 13.13
N ASN A 19 -15.21 30.73 13.81
CA ASN A 19 -15.39 30.79 15.27
C ASN A 19 -14.67 29.66 16.03
N GLU A 20 -13.83 28.86 15.35
CA GLU A 20 -13.12 27.70 15.92
C GLU A 20 -14.03 26.70 16.68
N ASN A 21 -15.31 26.61 16.30
CA ASN A 21 -16.27 25.74 16.96
C ASN A 21 -16.34 24.36 16.29
N MET A 22 -15.64 23.39 16.87
CA MET A 22 -15.55 22.02 16.36
C MET A 22 -16.90 21.27 16.37
N GLU A 23 -17.82 21.60 17.26
CA GLU A 23 -19.15 20.95 17.30
C GLU A 23 -19.97 21.32 16.06
N GLN A 24 -19.99 22.62 15.72
CA GLN A 24 -20.66 23.10 14.51
C GLN A 24 -20.05 22.54 13.22
N ILE A 25 -18.74 22.33 13.21
CA ILE A 25 -18.03 21.72 12.08
C ILE A 25 -18.43 20.25 11.93
N LYS A 26 -18.49 19.49 13.04
CA LYS A 26 -18.88 18.08 13.04
C LYS A 26 -20.32 17.89 12.56
N GLU A 27 -21.25 18.71 13.06
CA GLU A 27 -22.66 18.65 12.66
C GLU A 27 -22.86 19.00 11.18
N ALA A 28 -22.25 20.09 10.71
CA ALA A 28 -22.38 20.52 9.31
C ALA A 28 -21.68 19.56 8.34
N PHE A 29 -20.59 18.92 8.76
CA PHE A 29 -19.94 17.85 8.01
C PHE A 29 -20.83 16.60 7.92
N TYR A 30 -21.46 16.20 9.02
CA TYR A 30 -22.41 15.08 9.02
C TYR A 30 -23.60 15.32 8.08
N GLU A 31 -24.15 16.54 8.05
CA GLU A 31 -25.22 16.91 7.10
C GLU A 31 -24.78 16.84 5.62
N LEU A 32 -23.48 16.94 5.33
CA LEU A 32 -22.92 16.93 3.97
C LEU A 32 -22.43 15.55 3.52
N ALA A 33 -21.71 14.85 4.39
CA ALA A 33 -21.02 13.61 4.09
C ALA A 33 -21.74 12.37 4.65
N GLY A 34 -22.56 12.52 5.68
CA GLY A 34 -23.21 11.39 6.37
C GLY A 34 -22.27 10.57 7.27
N GLU A 35 -21.03 11.02 7.45
CA GLU A 35 -19.99 10.36 8.24
C GLU A 35 -19.68 11.17 9.51
N THR A 36 -19.45 10.49 10.63
CA THR A 36 -19.02 11.11 11.88
C THR A 36 -17.49 11.09 11.97
N ILE A 37 -16.86 12.25 12.13
CA ILE A 37 -15.42 12.34 12.37
C ILE A 37 -15.16 12.10 13.85
N ASP A 38 -14.78 10.87 14.19
CA ASP A 38 -14.18 10.57 15.49
C ASP A 38 -12.73 11.09 15.46
N THR A 39 -12.49 12.19 16.17
CA THR A 39 -11.13 12.66 16.42
C THR A 39 -10.47 11.66 17.39
N PRO A 40 -9.44 10.91 16.98
CA PRO A 40 -8.69 10.10 17.94
C PRO A 40 -8.07 11.06 18.95
N ALA A 41 -8.34 10.82 20.23
CA ALA A 41 -7.73 11.55 21.32
C ALA A 41 -6.21 11.30 21.28
N VAL A 42 -5.46 12.26 20.77
CA VAL A 42 -4.01 12.27 20.87
C VAL A 42 -3.67 13.04 22.14
N ASP A 43 -3.56 12.32 23.25
CA ASP A 43 -2.83 12.73 24.47
C ASP A 43 -2.76 11.54 25.45
N ALA A 44 -1.66 10.77 25.39
CA ALA A 44 -1.03 10.09 26.52
C ALA A 44 0.23 9.35 26.04
N GLU A 45 1.41 9.87 26.39
CA GLU A 45 2.70 9.19 26.25
C GLU A 45 2.78 7.93 27.15
N PRO A 46 3.56 6.91 26.78
CA PRO A 46 3.66 5.65 27.52
C PRO A 46 4.75 5.71 28.61
N GLU A 47 4.37 5.42 29.86
CA GLU A 47 5.34 5.10 30.92
C GLU A 47 5.64 3.60 30.93
N GLU A 48 6.93 3.26 30.78
CA GLU A 48 7.48 1.92 30.97
C GLU A 48 7.53 1.57 32.47
N GLU A 49 6.89 0.48 32.89
CA GLU A 49 7.31 -0.28 34.08
C GLU A 49 7.39 -1.77 33.74
N VAL A 50 8.64 -2.27 33.74
CA VAL A 50 8.99 -3.68 33.66
C VAL A 50 8.76 -4.32 35.02
N ARG A 51 7.87 -5.32 35.10
CA ARG A 51 7.83 -6.24 36.24
C ARG A 51 7.60 -7.68 35.75
N GLU A 52 8.65 -8.47 35.85
CA GLU A 52 8.58 -9.93 35.75
C GLU A 52 7.99 -10.49 37.06
N GLU A 53 6.96 -11.33 36.97
CA GLU A 53 6.86 -12.57 37.77
C GLU A 53 5.70 -13.45 37.27
N GLU A 54 5.97 -14.76 37.30
CA GLU A 54 5.22 -15.85 36.71
C GLU A 54 3.89 -16.17 37.44
N VAL A 55 2.90 -16.70 36.72
CA VAL A 55 2.18 -17.97 37.02
C VAL A 55 0.89 -18.07 36.18
N ARG A 56 0.74 -19.26 35.59
CA ARG A 56 -0.35 -19.73 34.71
C ARG A 56 -1.67 -19.89 35.49
N VAL A 57 -2.79 -19.39 34.94
CA VAL A 57 -4.08 -20.10 34.93
C VAL A 57 -4.86 -19.73 33.66
N SER A 58 -5.28 -20.76 32.94
CA SER A 58 -6.14 -20.74 31.76
C SER A 58 -7.57 -20.29 32.10
N HIS A 59 -8.04 -19.22 31.46
CA HIS A 59 -9.46 -19.04 31.15
C HIS A 59 -9.59 -18.44 29.75
N VAL A 60 -9.87 -19.32 28.78
CA VAL A 60 -10.20 -18.94 27.40
C VAL A 60 -11.63 -18.42 27.40
N SER A 61 -11.81 -17.10 27.36
CA SER A 61 -13.07 -16.48 26.95
C SER A 61 -13.21 -16.59 25.43
N LYS A 62 -14.33 -17.17 24.98
CA LYS A 62 -14.64 -17.54 23.59
C LYS A 62 -15.08 -16.37 22.71
N ASP A 63 -14.45 -15.20 22.83
CA ASP A 63 -14.82 -14.05 22.01
C ASP A 63 -13.60 -13.51 21.27
N LEU A 64 -13.37 -14.12 20.10
CA LEU A 64 -12.77 -13.54 18.89
C LEU A 64 -11.56 -12.61 19.10
N ASP A 65 -10.40 -13.21 19.33
CA ASP A 65 -9.13 -12.55 19.04
C ASP A 65 -8.29 -13.44 18.12
N PHE A 66 -7.56 -12.83 17.18
CA PHE A 66 -6.87 -13.49 16.06
C PHE A 66 -5.64 -14.30 16.52
N SER A 67 -5.84 -15.22 17.45
CA SER A 67 -4.81 -16.08 18.03
C SER A 67 -4.83 -17.42 17.30
N ILE A 68 -3.92 -17.59 16.34
CA ILE A 68 -3.67 -18.90 15.72
C ILE A 68 -2.68 -19.66 16.60
N GLU A 69 -3.13 -20.74 17.25
CA GLU A 69 -2.25 -21.69 17.91
C GLU A 69 -1.41 -22.42 16.84
N ARG A 70 -0.11 -22.15 16.78
CA ARG A 70 0.80 -22.92 15.93
C ARG A 70 1.04 -24.27 16.57
N GLN A 71 0.61 -25.33 15.90
CA GLN A 71 1.02 -26.69 16.27
C GLN A 71 2.54 -26.80 16.11
N GLU A 72 3.23 -27.09 17.22
CA GLU A 72 4.65 -27.43 17.21
C GLU A 72 4.80 -28.75 16.45
N THR A 73 5.25 -28.64 15.19
CA THR A 73 5.76 -29.80 14.47
C THR A 73 7.25 -29.87 14.73
N ASP A 74 7.70 -31.02 15.23
CA ASP A 74 9.11 -31.35 15.44
C ASP A 74 9.84 -31.34 14.10
N ASP A 75 10.28 -30.17 13.64
CA ASP A 75 11.30 -30.07 12.61
C ASP A 75 12.02 -28.72 12.65
N LYS A 76 13.29 -28.78 13.03
CA LYS A 76 14.27 -27.68 13.00
C LYS A 76 14.64 -27.30 11.56
N GLN A 77 13.69 -26.77 10.80
CA GLN A 77 13.98 -26.10 9.53
C GLN A 77 13.48 -24.66 9.59
N ARG A 78 14.43 -23.71 9.53
CA ARG A 78 14.19 -22.25 9.52
C ARG A 78 13.34 -21.74 8.35
N ASN A 79 13.04 -22.61 7.39
CA ASN A 79 12.23 -22.29 6.23
C ASN A 79 10.89 -23.01 6.39
N ALA A 80 9.79 -22.26 6.34
CA ALA A 80 8.46 -22.83 6.23
C ALA A 80 8.46 -23.91 5.13
N ARG A 81 7.91 -25.09 5.44
CA ARG A 81 7.79 -26.19 4.47
C ARG A 81 7.07 -25.65 3.23
N ARG A 82 7.71 -25.77 2.06
CA ARG A 82 7.11 -25.41 0.78
C ARG A 82 6.31 -26.61 0.31
N GLU A 83 5.01 -26.58 0.49
CA GLU A 83 4.12 -27.55 -0.13
C GLU A 83 3.74 -27.07 -1.54
N PRO A 84 3.79 -27.93 -2.56
CA PRO A 84 3.34 -27.57 -3.89
C PRO A 84 1.82 -27.35 -3.87
N ILE A 85 1.38 -26.16 -4.28
CA ILE A 85 -0.05 -25.87 -4.46
C ILE A 85 -0.52 -26.65 -5.69
N GLN A 86 -1.49 -27.55 -5.51
CA GLN A 86 -2.19 -28.18 -6.63
C GLN A 86 -3.21 -27.18 -7.17
N VAL A 87 -2.88 -26.55 -8.31
CA VAL A 87 -3.80 -25.63 -8.99
C VAL A 87 -4.80 -26.46 -9.79
N GLY A 88 -6.10 -26.23 -9.56
CA GLY A 88 -7.17 -26.83 -10.36
C GLY A 88 -7.19 -26.29 -11.79
N GLU A 89 -7.88 -26.98 -12.68
CA GLU A 89 -8.04 -26.52 -14.07
C GLU A 89 -8.78 -25.17 -14.10
N ASN A 90 -8.33 -24.28 -15.00
CA ASN A 90 -9.01 -23.01 -15.21
C ASN A 90 -10.40 -23.27 -15.81
N GLN A 91 -11.45 -22.97 -15.05
CA GLN A 91 -12.84 -23.11 -15.48
C GLN A 91 -13.36 -21.86 -16.21
N PHE A 92 -12.57 -20.79 -16.27
CA PHE A 92 -12.97 -19.57 -16.96
C PHE A 92 -13.08 -19.84 -18.46
N THR A 93 -14.30 -19.68 -18.96
CA THR A 93 -14.61 -19.67 -20.39
C THR A 93 -15.04 -18.26 -20.74
N ASP A 94 -14.35 -17.64 -21.69
CA ASP A 94 -14.74 -16.32 -22.20
C ASP A 94 -15.98 -16.50 -23.08
N ASP A 95 -17.07 -15.82 -22.73
CA ASP A 95 -18.32 -15.84 -23.50
C ASP A 95 -18.18 -15.07 -24.83
N GLY A 96 -17.08 -14.35 -25.05
CA GLY A 96 -16.81 -13.56 -26.25
C GLY A 96 -17.74 -12.34 -26.39
N ILE A 97 -18.55 -12.07 -25.37
CA ILE A 97 -19.46 -10.92 -25.30
C ILE A 97 -18.69 -9.77 -24.66
N GLU A 98 -17.96 -9.04 -25.50
CA GLU A 98 -17.42 -7.74 -25.10
C GLU A 98 -18.58 -6.72 -25.00
N ASP A 99 -18.66 -6.02 -23.88
CA ASP A 99 -19.63 -4.94 -23.70
C ASP A 99 -19.25 -3.74 -24.58
N LYS A 100 -19.89 -3.62 -25.74
CA LYS A 100 -19.66 -2.55 -26.72
C LYS A 100 -20.38 -1.25 -26.38
N ASN A 101 -21.15 -1.21 -25.28
CA ASN A 101 -21.90 -0.01 -24.90
C ASN A 101 -20.98 1.11 -24.39
N ILE A 102 -19.74 0.78 -24.05
CA ILE A 102 -18.75 1.73 -23.57
C ILE A 102 -17.81 2.07 -24.73
N THR A 103 -18.11 3.17 -25.42
CA THR A 103 -17.17 3.73 -26.40
C THR A 103 -16.10 4.50 -25.64
N THR A 104 -14.83 4.11 -25.79
CA THR A 104 -13.72 4.90 -25.23
C THR A 104 -13.69 6.25 -25.96
N PRO A 105 -13.77 7.38 -25.25
CA PRO A 105 -13.74 8.68 -25.91
C PRO A 105 -12.38 8.91 -26.56
N ASP A 106 -12.37 9.40 -27.80
CA ASP A 106 -11.16 9.79 -28.51
C ASP A 106 -10.61 11.09 -27.89
N VAL A 107 -9.71 10.95 -26.92
CA VAL A 107 -9.03 12.07 -26.28
C VAL A 107 -7.68 12.29 -26.95
N ALA A 108 -7.38 13.56 -27.28
CA ALA A 108 -6.06 13.94 -27.76
C ALA A 108 -5.01 13.65 -26.67
N LEU A 109 -4.09 12.73 -26.95
CA LEU A 109 -3.00 12.41 -26.03
C LEU A 109 -2.13 13.64 -25.82
N THR A 110 -1.84 13.94 -24.55
CA THR A 110 -0.88 15.00 -24.23
C THR A 110 0.49 14.64 -24.83
N PRO A 111 1.17 15.58 -25.50
CA PRO A 111 2.48 15.31 -26.07
C PRO A 111 3.45 14.91 -24.96
N ARG A 112 4.27 13.88 -25.22
CA ARG A 112 5.27 13.40 -24.25
C ARG A 112 6.34 14.48 -24.07
N LYS A 113 6.29 15.17 -22.92
CA LYS A 113 7.29 16.19 -22.54
C LYS A 113 8.61 15.60 -22.03
N ARG A 114 8.61 14.32 -21.63
CA ARG A 114 9.79 13.66 -21.09
C ARG A 114 10.75 13.28 -22.23
N PRO A 115 12.03 13.69 -22.18
CA PRO A 115 13.02 13.30 -23.17
C PRO A 115 13.20 11.78 -23.19
N GLU A 116 13.69 11.27 -24.32
CA GLU A 116 14.06 9.86 -24.43
C GLU A 116 15.15 9.51 -23.41
N ALA A 117 15.11 8.26 -22.92
CA ALA A 117 16.09 7.80 -21.96
C ALA A 117 17.45 7.63 -22.65
N THR A 118 18.44 8.42 -22.25
CA THR A 118 19.82 8.27 -22.70
C THR A 118 20.41 6.99 -22.13
N LYS A 119 21.00 6.15 -22.98
CA LYS A 119 21.76 4.97 -22.58
C LYS A 119 23.18 5.11 -23.11
N VAL A 120 24.14 4.59 -22.36
CA VAL A 120 25.55 4.57 -22.71
C VAL A 120 25.97 3.11 -22.90
N GLU A 121 26.76 2.85 -23.95
CA GLU A 121 27.42 1.57 -24.16
C GLU A 121 28.62 1.45 -23.22
N VAL A 122 28.63 0.39 -22.41
CA VAL A 122 29.73 0.08 -21.50
C VAL A 122 30.13 -1.39 -21.62
N VAL A 123 31.42 -1.63 -21.41
CA VAL A 123 32.03 -2.96 -21.46
C VAL A 123 32.28 -3.43 -20.04
N CYS A 124 31.87 -4.66 -19.72
CA CYS A 124 32.20 -5.26 -18.43
C CYS A 124 33.68 -5.62 -18.35
N HIS A 125 34.39 -5.16 -17.33
CA HIS A 125 35.82 -5.44 -17.14
C HIS A 125 36.16 -6.93 -16.91
N VAL A 126 35.18 -7.75 -16.51
CA VAL A 126 35.44 -9.16 -16.14
C VAL A 126 35.11 -10.13 -17.27
N CYS A 127 34.11 -9.83 -18.09
CA CYS A 127 33.63 -10.75 -19.13
C CYS A 127 33.63 -10.14 -20.54
N ASP A 128 34.08 -8.90 -20.69
CA ASP A 128 34.20 -8.14 -21.94
C ASP A 128 32.92 -8.01 -22.78
N LYS A 129 31.76 -8.36 -22.18
CA LYS A 129 30.45 -8.19 -22.81
C LYS A 129 30.03 -6.72 -22.78
N THR A 130 29.36 -6.29 -23.85
CA THR A 130 28.81 -4.94 -24.00
C THR A 130 27.39 -4.87 -23.44
N TYR A 131 27.07 -3.76 -22.76
CA TYR A 131 25.77 -3.50 -22.15
C TYR A 131 25.35 -2.05 -22.37
N HIS A 132 24.03 -1.84 -22.49
CA HIS A 132 23.45 -0.49 -22.53
C HIS A 132 22.90 -0.13 -21.15
N VAL A 133 23.53 0.84 -20.50
CA VAL A 133 23.23 1.21 -19.11
C VAL A 133 22.85 2.69 -19.04
N ASN A 134 21.99 3.04 -18.08
CA ASN A 134 21.66 4.43 -17.82
C ASN A 134 22.92 5.15 -17.27
N PRO A 135 23.28 6.36 -17.76
CA PRO A 135 24.45 7.09 -17.27
C PRO A 135 24.42 7.32 -15.76
N SER A 136 23.25 7.48 -15.13
CA SER A 136 23.13 7.64 -13.68
C SER A 136 23.55 6.41 -12.87
N LEU A 137 23.61 5.23 -13.49
CA LEU A 137 24.00 3.97 -12.85
C LEU A 137 25.48 3.62 -13.09
N LEU A 138 26.19 4.41 -13.90
CA LEU A 138 27.63 4.27 -14.09
C LEU A 138 28.34 4.94 -12.92
N GLY A 139 28.70 4.13 -11.92
CA GLY A 139 29.53 4.55 -10.79
C GLY A 139 30.93 3.95 -10.88
N GLY A 140 31.96 4.79 -10.77
CA GLY A 140 33.38 4.38 -10.75
C GLY A 140 34.05 4.28 -12.13
N GLU A 141 35.30 3.81 -12.13
CA GLU A 141 36.13 3.70 -13.35
C GLU A 141 35.89 2.40 -14.15
N PHE A 142 35.44 1.33 -13.49
CA PHE A 142 35.26 0.01 -14.09
C PHE A 142 33.83 -0.49 -13.95
N TYR A 143 33.17 -0.75 -15.07
CA TYR A 143 31.84 -1.35 -15.07
C TYR A 143 31.93 -2.87 -14.87
N ARG A 144 31.08 -3.42 -13.99
CA ARG A 144 30.89 -4.86 -13.82
C ARG A 144 29.42 -5.19 -14.05
N CYS A 145 29.13 -6.19 -14.89
CA CYS A 145 27.77 -6.65 -15.10
C CYS A 145 27.25 -7.44 -13.89
N ASN A 146 25.94 -7.56 -13.76
CA ASN A 146 25.27 -8.23 -12.63
C ASN A 146 25.74 -9.68 -12.40
N GLU A 147 26.18 -10.38 -13.45
CA GLU A 147 26.71 -11.76 -13.37
C GLU A 147 28.14 -11.83 -12.80
N CYS A 148 28.88 -10.73 -12.88
CA CYS A 148 30.27 -10.61 -12.43
C CYS A 148 30.38 -9.88 -11.09
N VAL A 149 29.29 -9.28 -10.58
CA VAL A 149 29.24 -8.74 -9.22
C VAL A 149 29.46 -9.89 -8.23
N GLY A 150 30.51 -9.79 -7.41
CA GLY A 150 30.84 -10.80 -6.39
C GLY A 150 31.77 -11.94 -6.84
N LYS A 151 32.15 -11.99 -8.12
CA LYS A 151 33.25 -12.87 -8.57
C LYS A 151 34.56 -12.09 -8.39
N GLN A 152 35.42 -12.59 -7.49
CA GLN A 152 36.78 -12.08 -7.27
C GLN A 152 37.75 -12.72 -8.26
#